data_AF-A0A497SPI4-F1
#
_entry.id   AF-A0A497SPI4-F1
#
_cell.length_a   1.000
_cell.length_b   1.000
_cell.length_c   1.000
_cell.angle_alpha   90.00
_cell.angle_beta   90.00
_cell.angle_gamma   90.00
#
_symmetry.space_group_name_H-M   'P 1'
#
loop_
_entity.id
_entity.type
_entity.pdbx_description
1 polymer ?
#
loop_
_entity_poly.entity_id
_entity_poly.type
_entity_poly.pdbx_seq_one_letter_code
_entity_poly.pdbx_strand_id
1 'polypeptide(L)'
;MILVDTNVFLEYKKLKLFFSTNELAITRPCLVEVKKFSEEKKDKILSEMIDSVKVIETKEKIADKSIIEAGKKYKWPVATYDLGLVKKLNFENVVVLGSSKAIIRELN
;
A
#
# COMPACT_ATOMS: atom_id res chain seq x y z
N MET A 1 -6.09 0.82 9.89
CA MET A 1 -5.08 0.14 9.06
C MET A 1 -5.44 0.37 7.60
N ILE A 2 -4.50 0.84 6.79
CA ILE A 2 -4.67 1.13 5.37
C ILE A 2 -3.80 0.16 4.58
N LEU A 3 -4.38 -0.54 3.60
CA LEU A 3 -3.61 -1.36 2.67
C LEU A 3 -3.06 -0.45 1.56
N VAL A 4 -1.74 -0.43 1.38
CA VAL A 4 -1.08 0.47 0.43
C VAL A 4 -0.54 -0.29 -0.77
N ASP A 5 -0.76 0.29 -1.95
CA ASP A 5 -0.16 -0.10 -3.22
C ASP A 5 1.33 0.35 -3.29
N THR A 6 2.13 -0.32 -4.12
CA THR A 6 3.54 0.00 -4.41
C THR A 6 3.71 1.49 -4.70
N ASN A 7 2.96 2.04 -5.66
CA ASN A 7 3.12 3.44 -6.08
C ASN A 7 2.78 4.45 -4.98
N VAL A 8 1.77 4.14 -4.16
CA VAL A 8 1.41 4.99 -3.01
C VAL A 8 2.50 4.93 -1.94
N PHE A 9 3.01 3.74 -1.65
CA PHE A 9 4.09 3.58 -0.68
C PHE A 9 5.36 4.30 -1.11
N LEU A 10 5.68 4.33 -2.42
CA LEU A 10 6.81 5.09 -2.95
C LEU A 10 6.63 6.61 -2.86
N GLU A 11 5.41 7.12 -2.71
CA GLU A 11 5.15 8.53 -2.38
C GLU A 11 5.34 8.86 -0.88
N TYR A 12 5.97 7.99 -0.09
CA TYR A 12 6.07 8.11 1.37
C TYR A 12 6.54 9.48 1.88
N LYS A 13 7.44 10.17 1.17
CA LYS A 13 7.91 11.51 1.55
C LYS A 13 6.80 12.56 1.45
N LYS A 14 6.08 12.56 0.33
CA LYS A 14 4.98 13.48 0.05
C LYS A 14 3.80 13.25 0.98
N LEU A 15 3.50 11.98 1.25
CA LEU A 15 2.39 11.56 2.11
C LEU A 15 2.77 11.49 3.60
N LYS A 16 4.04 11.73 3.93
CA LYS A 16 4.60 11.60 5.29
C LYS A 16 4.31 10.25 5.98
N LEU A 17 4.27 9.17 5.19
CA LEU A 17 3.88 7.83 5.65
C LEU A 17 4.80 7.27 6.76
N PHE A 18 6.02 7.78 6.87
CA PHE A 18 6.99 7.38 7.88
C PHE A 18 6.52 7.61 9.32
N PHE A 19 5.59 8.55 9.55
CA PHE A 19 4.99 8.78 10.87
C PHE A 19 3.84 7.84 11.22
N SER A 20 3.32 7.10 10.24
CA SER A 20 2.11 6.29 10.38
C SER A 20 2.33 4.84 9.95
N THR A 21 3.57 4.35 9.93
CA THR A 21 3.91 3.00 9.44
C THR A 21 3.17 1.88 10.17
N ASN A 22 2.86 2.08 11.45
CA ASN A 22 2.03 1.20 12.29
C ASN A 22 0.57 1.11 11.84
N GLU A 23 0.09 2.09 11.07
CA GLU A 23 -1.26 2.12 10.49
C GLU A 23 -1.29 1.57 9.05
N LEU A 24 -0.13 1.24 8.48
CA LEU A 24 -0.01 0.77 7.10
C LEU A 24 0.17 -0.74 7.04
N ALA A 25 -0.40 -1.32 5.99
CA ALA A 25 -0.17 -2.70 5.60
C ALA A 25 0.15 -2.77 4.11
N ILE A 26 1.03 -3.67 3.70
CA ILE A 26 1.43 -3.89 2.31
C ILE A 26 1.47 -5.39 2.03
N THR A 27 1.07 -5.81 0.83
CA THR A 27 1.15 -7.22 0.45
C THR A 27 2.59 -7.62 0.12
N ARG A 28 2.93 -8.89 0.32
CA ARG A 28 4.29 -9.39 0.03
C ARG A 28 4.76 -9.09 -1.40
N PRO A 29 3.96 -9.27 -2.48
CA PRO A 29 4.40 -8.93 -3.83
C PRO A 29 4.71 -7.44 -4.01
N CYS A 30 3.87 -6.53 -3.49
CA CYS A 30 4.13 -5.10 -3.54
C CYS A 30 5.39 -4.72 -2.76
N LEU A 31 5.61 -5.32 -1.58
CA LEU A 31 6.81 -5.07 -0.78
C LEU A 31 8.10 -5.44 -1.53
N VAL A 32 8.08 -6.51 -2.33
CA VAL A 32 9.24 -6.92 -3.14
C VAL A 32 9.57 -5.85 -4.18
N GLU A 33 8.56 -5.23 -4.80
CA GLU A 33 8.77 -4.13 -5.75
C GLU A 33 9.34 -2.89 -5.05
N VAL A 34 8.77 -2.50 -3.91
CA VAL A 34 9.26 -1.39 -3.08
C VAL A 34 10.71 -1.64 -2.63
N LYS A 35 11.04 -2.87 -2.22
CA LYS A 35 12.38 -3.24 -1.76
C LYS A 35 13.42 -3.11 -2.88
N LYS A 36 13.11 -3.60 -4.09
CA LYS A 36 13.98 -3.40 -5.26
C LYS A 36 14.25 -1.92 -5.51
N PHE A 37 13.21 -1.09 -5.47
CA PHE A 37 13.36 0.36 -5.62
C PHE A 37 14.24 0.97 -4.52
N SER A 38 14.03 0.56 -3.26
CA SER A 38 14.82 1.02 -2.11
C SER A 38 16.31 0.68 -2.25
N GLU A 39 16.62 -0.53 -2.72
CA GLU A 39 17.99 -1.00 -2.95
C GLU A 39 18.67 -0.24 -4.10
N GLU A 40 17.97 -0.05 -5.23
CA GLU A 40 18.47 0.70 -6.38
C GLU A 40 18.77 2.17 -6.04
N LYS A 41 17.90 2.80 -5.24
CA LYS A 41 18.05 4.21 -4.84
C LYS A 41 18.92 4.41 -3.60
N LYS A 42 19.31 3.34 -2.91
CA LYS A 42 19.99 3.37 -1.61
C LYS A 42 19.24 4.25 -0.59
N ASP A 43 17.91 4.19 -0.60
CA ASP A 43 17.06 5.03 0.23
C ASP A 43 16.90 4.41 1.63
N LYS A 44 17.62 4.96 2.62
CA LYS A 44 17.63 4.45 3.99
C LYS A 44 16.27 4.59 4.69
N ILE A 45 15.56 5.70 4.47
CA ILE A 45 14.28 5.95 5.14
C ILE A 45 13.25 4.96 4.62
N LEU A 46 13.24 4.71 3.30
CA LEU A 46 12.36 3.70 2.71
C LEU A 46 12.69 2.31 3.25
N SER A 47 13.96 1.97 3.44
CA SER A 47 14.37 0.71 4.05
C SER A 47 13.83 0.54 5.48
N GLU A 48 13.95 1.57 6.33
CA GLU A 48 13.41 1.55 7.71
C GLU A 48 11.88 1.40 7.71
N MET A 49 11.20 2.02 6.74
CA MET A 49 9.76 1.86 6.56
C MET A 49 9.37 0.43 6.14
N ILE A 50 10.13 -0.19 5.22
CA ILE A 50 9.92 -1.57 4.78
C ILE A 50 10.01 -2.53 5.98
N ASP A 51 10.94 -2.30 6.89
CA ASP A 51 11.16 -3.16 8.06
C ASP A 51 10.08 -2.99 9.15
N SER A 52 9.37 -1.85 9.16
CA SER A 52 8.37 -1.52 10.18
C SER A 52 6.92 -1.70 9.73
N VAL A 53 6.64 -1.71 8.42
CA VAL A 53 5.28 -1.85 7.88
C VAL A 53 4.72 -3.26 8.06
N LYS A 54 3.40 -3.37 8.32
CA LYS A 54 2.73 -4.68 8.41
C LYS A 54 2.72 -5.37 7.05
N VAL A 55 3.32 -6.55 6.96
CA VAL A 55 3.32 -7.36 5.73
C VAL A 55 2.14 -8.34 5.73
N ILE A 56 1.40 -8.37 4.62
CA ILE A 56 0.27 -9.27 4.41
C ILE A 56 0.67 -10.37 3.42
N GLU A 57 0.61 -11.60 3.90
CA GLU A 57 0.75 -12.80 3.07
C GLU A 57 -0.56 -13.11 2.35
N THR A 58 -0.47 -13.36 1.05
CA THR A 58 -1.58 -13.67 0.14
C THR A 58 -1.25 -14.91 -0.67
N LYS A 59 -2.27 -15.61 -1.19
CA LYS A 59 -2.02 -16.71 -2.13
C LYS A 59 -1.58 -16.17 -3.50
N GLU A 60 -2.10 -15.02 -3.88
CA GLU A 60 -1.75 -14.34 -5.12
C GLU A 60 -0.30 -13.82 -5.10
N LYS A 61 0.42 -14.08 -6.19
CA LYS A 61 1.81 -13.64 -6.40
C LYS A 61 1.92 -12.35 -7.22
N ILE A 62 0.83 -11.89 -7.80
CA ILE A 62 0.75 -10.65 -8.60
C ILE A 62 0.29 -9.52 -7.69
N ALA A 63 0.97 -8.37 -7.73
CA ALA A 63 0.69 -7.19 -6.91
C ALA A 63 -0.80 -6.81 -6.86
N ASP A 64 -1.39 -6.40 -7.98
CA ASP A 64 -2.81 -6.03 -8.06
C ASP A 64 -3.76 -7.10 -7.50
N LYS A 65 -3.52 -8.38 -7.85
CA LYS A 65 -4.38 -9.49 -7.39
C LYS A 65 -4.23 -9.73 -5.90
N SER A 66 -3.03 -9.60 -5.36
CA SER A 66 -2.76 -9.69 -3.93
C SER A 66 -3.47 -8.58 -3.14
N ILE A 67 -3.50 -7.36 -3.69
CA ILE A 67 -4.23 -6.23 -3.09
C ILE A 67 -5.72 -6.52 -3.07
N ILE A 68 -6.29 -7.06 -4.14
CA ILE A 68 -7.71 -7.44 -4.19
C ILE A 68 -8.01 -8.55 -3.17
N GLU A 69 -7.20 -9.61 -3.12
CA GLU A 69 -7.36 -10.70 -2.15
C GLU A 69 -7.34 -10.16 -0.71
N ALA A 70 -6.35 -9.33 -0.38
CA ALA A 70 -6.21 -8.73 0.93
C ALA A 70 -7.37 -7.75 1.24
N GLY A 71 -7.74 -6.88 0.30
CA GLY A 71 -8.85 -5.95 0.44
C GLY A 71 -10.18 -6.65 0.71
N LYS A 72 -10.44 -7.77 0.02
CA LYS A 72 -11.64 -8.61 0.26
C LYS A 72 -11.63 -9.24 1.64
N LYS A 73 -10.48 -9.76 2.08
CA LYS A 73 -10.34 -10.49 3.35
C LYS A 73 -10.40 -9.58 4.57
N TYR A 74 -9.67 -8.47 4.56
CA TYR A 74 -9.49 -7.61 5.73
C TYR A 74 -10.45 -6.42 5.76
N LYS A 75 -11.06 -6.07 4.62
CA LYS A 75 -11.98 -4.93 4.48
C LYS A 75 -11.39 -3.60 4.96
N TRP A 76 -10.07 -3.46 4.91
CA TRP A 76 -9.38 -2.20 5.16
C TRP A 76 -9.49 -1.27 3.96
N PRO A 77 -9.46 0.06 4.17
CA PRO A 77 -9.28 1.01 3.07
C PRO A 77 -8.01 0.69 2.27
N VAL A 78 -8.11 0.74 0.95
CA VAL A 78 -6.99 0.52 0.04
C VAL A 78 -6.56 1.84 -0.58
N ALA A 79 -5.30 2.22 -0.40
CA ALA A 79 -4.70 3.36 -1.05
C ALA A 79 -4.02 2.94 -2.36
N THR A 80 -4.58 3.36 -3.49
CA THR A 80 -4.03 3.16 -4.83
C THR A 80 -4.44 4.32 -5.73
N TYR A 81 -3.58 4.69 -6.68
CA TYR A 81 -3.91 5.65 -7.73
C TYR A 81 -4.34 4.98 -9.05
N ASP A 82 -4.30 3.64 -9.12
CA ASP A 82 -4.64 2.90 -10.34
C ASP A 82 -6.17 2.82 -10.53
N LEU A 83 -6.68 3.46 -11.59
CA LEU A 83 -8.11 3.50 -11.87
C LEU A 83 -8.72 2.13 -12.19
N GLY A 84 -7.94 1.20 -12.74
CA GLY A 84 -8.37 -0.17 -13.01
C GLY A 84 -8.54 -0.97 -11.72
N LEU A 85 -7.60 -0.83 -10.80
CA LEU A 85 -7.64 -1.45 -9.47
C LEU A 85 -8.76 -0.85 -8.62
N VAL A 86 -8.95 0.48 -8.66
CA VAL A 86 -10.08 1.17 -8.01
C VAL A 86 -11.42 0.55 -8.43
N LYS A 87 -11.64 0.36 -9.74
CA LYS A 87 -12.88 -0.25 -10.24
C LYS A 87 -13.09 -1.67 -9.70
N LYS A 88 -12.04 -2.49 -9.72
CA LYS A 88 -12.09 -3.87 -9.20
C LYS A 88 -12.37 -3.91 -7.70
N LEU A 89 -11.73 -3.06 -6.92
CA LEU A 89 -11.91 -3.00 -5.46
C LEU A 89 -13.30 -2.50 -5.07
N ASN A 90 -13.82 -1.48 -5.77
CA ASN A 90 -15.19 -0.99 -5.54
C ASN A 90 -16.23 -2.06 -5.87
N PHE A 91 -16.04 -2.83 -6.94
CA PHE A 91 -16.91 -3.98 -7.26
C PHE A 91 -16.98 -5.00 -6.12
N GLU A 92 -15.88 -5.13 -5.38
CA GLU A 92 -15.77 -6.02 -4.22
C GLU A 92 -16.20 -5.37 -2.88
N ASN A 93 -16.83 -4.19 -2.94
CA ASN A 93 -17.23 -3.38 -1.78
C ASN A 93 -16.05 -3.11 -0.83
N VAL A 94 -14.90 -2.74 -1.39
CA VAL A 94 -13.71 -2.30 -0.64
C VAL A 94 -13.59 -0.79 -0.78
N VAL A 95 -13.36 -0.08 0.33
CA VAL A 95 -13.15 1.37 0.34
C VAL A 95 -11.81 1.70 -0.31
N VAL A 96 -11.78 2.68 -1.22
CA VAL A 96 -10.55 3.07 -1.94
C VAL A 96 -10.20 4.54 -1.67
N LEU A 97 -8.96 4.77 -1.24
CA LEU A 97 -8.35 6.09 -1.06
C LEU A 97 -7.61 6.48 -2.35
N GLY A 98 -8.35 6.98 -3.34
CA GLY A 98 -7.87 7.22 -4.70
C GLY A 98 -7.06 8.52 -4.92
N SER A 99 -6.74 9.27 -3.87
CA SER A 99 -6.01 10.54 -4.00
C SER A 99 -5.15 10.84 -2.77
N SER A 100 -4.07 11.60 -2.94
CA SER A 100 -3.21 12.00 -1.81
C SER A 100 -3.99 12.72 -0.70
N LYS A 101 -5.00 13.54 -1.07
CA LYS A 101 -5.85 14.23 -0.09
C LYS A 101 -6.68 13.24 0.73
N ALA A 102 -7.23 12.20 0.12
CA ALA A 102 -7.97 11.16 0.83
C ALA A 102 -7.06 10.35 1.77
N ILE A 103 -5.86 9.99 1.30
CA ILE A 103 -4.88 9.23 2.09
C ILE A 103 -4.42 10.05 3.30
N ILE A 104 -4.01 11.30 3.09
CA ILE A 104 -3.57 12.19 4.18
C ILE A 104 -4.71 12.39 5.20
N ARG A 105 -5.96 12.56 4.74
CA ARG A 105 -7.10 12.72 5.64
C ARG A 105 -7.36 11.47 6.49
N GLU A 106 -7.14 10.27 5.95
CA GLU A 106 -7.33 9.03 6.70
C GLU A 106 -6.22 8.81 7.74
N LEU A 107 -5.04 9.39 7.53
CA LEU A 107 -3.87 9.28 8.39
C LEU A 107 -3.76 10.37 9.47
N ASN A 108 -4.66 11.35 9.51
CA ASN A 108 -4.72 12.44 10.51
C ASN A 108 -6.03 12.40 11.29
#